data_AF-A0A818GTA5-F1
#
_entry.id   AF-A0A818GTA5-F1
#
_cell.length_a   1.000
_cell.length_b   1.000
_cell.length_c   1.000
_cell.angle_alpha   90.00
_cell.angle_beta   90.00
_cell.angle_gamma   90.00
#
_symmetry.space_group_name_H-M   'P 1'
#
loop_
_entity.id
_entity.type
_entity.pdbx_description
1 polymer ?
#
loop_
_entity_poly.entity_id
_entity_poly.type
_entity_poly.pdbx_seq_one_letter_code
_entity_poly.pdbx_strand_id
1 'polypeptide(L)'
;MMDDTMTDNVFSFKNDEFFGFIHTLVGQQIVDILKFQSITSTQSLIRYPNIFDIFNMECSEHDFLSIRKKSCLELDDGQFIVKVGLLNNLNYLLDFLKQEQNKISDDNYMDVDSNLTFDLINKNPLLKNLVLWYQRIGSEGVTNTNKNGFLIDFINTITNNLTKSRNYFRYSDKIKDFALSLYILGGKLTYEFIRLNIPGSLPSLTMLSTLILNSNLKISEAEFRFEQLQKHFKSLNLQYAFGSEDATGVIKKIKYDSITNKFIGFPTPLDHGVPIKEYYHTDSLDTLKLWFNSIDKASLLNVHMIQPVQSTTQNTIPSPFLLSAYGIDNTATANDILQRWWYIFNQCLQRNIRIIGFATDADAKYVRAMRLMSGFFASLPNFPVHQHQQAFTVKLKSRWPWFFLREQQLLLFFQDATHLATKWRNRLLSSTAELRLGDQSISINHLYSIIDNAKFTKIDHDLTKSDINPKDRQNFSSCVKLTSDDLFNILKDNVDTQGTLIYLQMLKMIIMAYVEKKTTIAA
;
A
#
# COMPACT_ATOMS: atom_id res chain seq x y z
N MET A 1 -56.84 14.86 -25.38
CA MET A 1 -56.90 16.26 -25.85
C MET A 1 -56.54 17.14 -24.66
N MET A 2 -55.26 17.47 -24.54
CA MET A 2 -54.75 18.51 -23.66
C MET A 2 -54.28 19.62 -24.59
N ASP A 3 -54.68 20.86 -24.30
CA ASP A 3 -54.45 22.07 -25.09
C ASP A 3 -52.98 22.29 -25.44
N ASP A 4 -52.71 22.56 -26.72
CA ASP A 4 -51.42 22.90 -27.34
C ASP A 4 -50.92 24.33 -26.97
N THR A 5 -51.20 24.83 -25.76
CA THR A 5 -50.86 26.21 -25.36
C THR A 5 -49.90 26.35 -24.17
N MET A 6 -49.31 25.25 -23.68
CA MET A 6 -48.35 25.28 -22.56
C MET A 6 -46.92 24.93 -23.00
N THR A 7 -46.39 25.65 -23.98
CA THR A 7 -44.99 25.49 -24.45
C THR A 7 -44.31 26.82 -24.69
N ASP A 8 -44.20 27.65 -23.65
CA ASP A 8 -43.16 28.67 -23.61
C ASP A 8 -42.42 28.59 -22.26
N ASN A 9 -41.40 27.73 -22.28
CA ASN A 9 -40.32 27.60 -21.29
C ASN A 9 -40.75 27.25 -19.84
N VAL A 10 -41.08 25.98 -19.60
CA VAL A 10 -41.35 25.38 -18.27
C VAL A 10 -40.21 25.61 -17.25
N PHE A 11 -39.00 25.94 -17.70
CA PHE A 11 -37.86 26.28 -16.83
C PHE A 11 -37.90 27.72 -16.29
N SER A 12 -38.76 28.57 -16.84
CA SER A 12 -38.98 29.94 -16.35
C SER A 12 -39.91 30.00 -15.14
N PHE A 13 -40.74 28.97 -14.93
CA PHE A 13 -41.72 28.92 -13.85
C PHE A 13 -41.06 28.93 -12.47
N LYS A 14 -41.58 29.79 -11.59
CA LYS A 14 -41.17 29.92 -10.19
C LYS A 14 -42.38 30.04 -9.28
N ASN A 15 -42.23 29.59 -8.04
CA ASN A 15 -43.23 29.72 -6.99
C ASN A 15 -44.61 29.20 -7.44
N ASP A 16 -45.66 30.02 -7.40
CA ASP A 16 -47.03 29.59 -7.64
C ASP A 16 -47.27 29.08 -9.06
N GLU A 17 -46.61 29.65 -10.07
CA GLU A 17 -46.67 29.16 -11.45
C GLU A 17 -46.06 27.75 -11.56
N PHE A 18 -44.93 27.54 -10.88
CA PHE A 18 -44.30 26.23 -10.79
C PHE A 18 -45.21 25.23 -10.08
N PHE A 19 -45.79 25.60 -8.93
CA PHE A 19 -46.69 24.71 -8.20
C PHE A 19 -47.98 24.40 -8.97
N GLY A 20 -48.54 25.36 -9.71
CA GLY A 20 -49.71 25.14 -10.57
C GLY A 20 -49.42 24.17 -11.71
N PHE A 21 -48.24 24.29 -12.31
CA PHE A 21 -47.74 23.34 -13.31
C PHE A 21 -47.57 21.92 -12.74
N ILE A 22 -46.90 21.78 -11.60
CA ILE A 22 -46.73 20.48 -10.92
C ILE A 22 -48.08 19.88 -10.51
N HIS A 23 -49.00 20.69 -9.97
CA HIS A 23 -50.34 20.24 -9.58
C HIS A 23 -51.07 19.60 -10.76
N THR A 24 -51.00 20.22 -11.93
CA THR A 24 -51.67 19.76 -13.15
C THR A 24 -51.09 18.45 -13.68
N LEU A 25 -49.79 18.22 -13.52
CA LEU A 25 -49.12 17.02 -14.04
C LEU A 25 -49.14 15.82 -13.08
N VAL A 26 -48.90 16.05 -11.78
CA VAL A 26 -48.63 14.96 -10.83
C VAL A 26 -49.48 15.03 -9.55
N GLY A 27 -50.33 16.05 -9.44
CA GLY A 27 -51.31 16.21 -8.36
C GLY A 27 -50.78 16.93 -7.12
N GLN A 28 -51.73 17.30 -6.24
CA GLN A 28 -51.48 18.12 -5.04
C GLN A 28 -50.49 17.49 -4.05
N GLN A 29 -50.44 16.16 -3.95
CA GLN A 29 -49.57 15.48 -2.98
C GLN A 29 -48.08 15.74 -3.24
N ILE A 30 -47.64 15.80 -4.50
CA ILE A 30 -46.27 16.17 -4.84
C ILE A 30 -46.02 17.65 -4.57
N VAL A 31 -46.99 18.51 -4.88
CA VAL A 31 -46.89 19.96 -4.58
C VAL A 31 -46.68 20.23 -3.10
N ASP A 32 -47.43 19.55 -2.22
CA ASP A 32 -47.29 19.71 -0.77
C ASP A 32 -45.88 19.33 -0.30
N ILE A 33 -45.32 18.24 -0.84
CA ILE A 33 -43.95 17.77 -0.54
C ILE A 33 -42.91 18.80 -1.01
N LEU A 34 -43.07 19.36 -2.21
CA LEU A 34 -42.15 20.36 -2.76
C LEU A 34 -42.22 21.68 -2.00
N LYS A 35 -43.43 22.13 -1.61
CA LYS A 35 -43.62 23.32 -0.78
C LYS A 35 -42.94 23.16 0.58
N PHE A 36 -43.14 22.01 1.23
CA PHE A 36 -42.49 21.71 2.51
C PHE A 36 -40.96 21.74 2.41
N GLN A 37 -40.39 21.23 1.31
CA GLN A 37 -38.95 21.26 1.06
C GLN A 37 -38.43 22.57 0.45
N SER A 38 -39.27 23.59 0.31
CA SER A 38 -38.92 24.87 -0.33
C SER A 38 -38.32 24.71 -1.73
N ILE A 39 -38.77 23.69 -2.49
CA ILE A 39 -38.41 23.50 -3.90
C ILE A 39 -39.39 24.32 -4.73
N THR A 40 -38.96 25.50 -5.19
CA THR A 40 -39.84 26.51 -5.80
C THR A 40 -39.64 26.68 -7.32
N SER A 41 -38.84 25.84 -7.97
CA SER A 41 -38.63 25.93 -9.43
C SER A 41 -38.26 24.59 -10.05
N THR A 42 -38.48 24.48 -11.36
CA THR A 42 -38.11 23.33 -12.20
C THR A 42 -36.61 23.01 -12.09
N GLN A 43 -35.75 24.03 -12.08
CA GLN A 43 -34.29 23.86 -11.96
C GLN A 43 -33.88 23.30 -10.60
N SER A 44 -34.55 23.73 -9.52
CA SER A 44 -34.30 23.21 -8.17
C SER A 44 -34.71 21.75 -8.05
N LEU A 45 -35.86 21.38 -8.64
CA LEU A 45 -36.36 20.00 -8.65
C LEU A 45 -35.42 19.04 -9.39
N ILE A 46 -34.90 19.43 -10.55
CA ILE A 46 -33.95 18.60 -11.32
C ILE A 46 -32.63 18.38 -10.56
N ARG A 47 -32.17 19.38 -9.79
CA ARG A 47 -30.96 19.26 -8.97
C ARG A 47 -31.14 18.35 -7.76
N TYR A 48 -32.36 18.21 -7.25
CA TYR A 48 -32.71 17.39 -6.10
C TYR A 48 -33.87 16.43 -6.43
N PRO A 49 -33.61 15.38 -7.23
CA PRO A 49 -34.66 14.51 -7.76
C PRO A 49 -35.30 13.61 -6.70
N ASN A 50 -34.61 13.34 -5.59
CA ASN A 50 -35.15 12.50 -4.53
C ASN A 50 -35.81 13.32 -3.42
N ILE A 51 -37.04 13.76 -3.68
CA ILE A 51 -37.83 14.57 -2.75
C ILE A 51 -38.46 13.73 -1.62
N PHE A 52 -38.29 12.42 -1.61
CA PHE A 52 -38.93 11.52 -0.65
C PHE A 52 -38.02 11.15 0.54
N ASP A 53 -36.72 11.42 0.47
CA ASP A 53 -35.77 11.14 1.55
C ASP A 53 -36.14 11.83 2.86
N ILE A 54 -36.88 12.93 2.79
CA ILE A 54 -37.35 13.67 3.96
C ILE A 54 -38.28 12.83 4.87
N PHE A 55 -38.92 11.78 4.35
CA PHE A 55 -39.78 10.91 5.16
C PHE A 55 -39.01 9.98 6.10
N ASN A 56 -37.70 9.82 5.92
CA ASN A 56 -36.82 9.10 6.85
C ASN A 56 -36.39 9.96 8.06
N MET A 57 -36.80 11.23 8.11
CA MET A 57 -36.47 12.13 9.22
C MET A 57 -37.49 12.03 10.35
N GLU A 58 -37.00 12.07 11.59
CA GLU A 58 -37.83 12.26 12.78
C GLU A 58 -38.24 13.74 12.88
N CYS A 59 -39.40 14.08 12.34
CA CYS A 59 -39.96 15.43 12.40
C CYS A 59 -41.36 15.40 13.03
N SER A 60 -41.56 16.26 14.05
CA SER A 60 -42.80 16.40 14.81
C SER A 60 -43.71 17.52 14.30
N GLU A 61 -43.35 18.18 13.20
CA GLU A 61 -44.12 19.29 12.63
C GLU A 61 -45.46 18.78 12.07
N HIS A 62 -46.55 19.46 12.42
CA HIS A 62 -47.90 19.01 12.09
C HIS A 62 -48.12 18.86 10.58
N ASP A 63 -47.60 19.80 9.79
CA ASP A 63 -47.74 19.79 8.32
C ASP A 63 -46.94 18.64 7.70
N PHE A 64 -45.75 18.36 8.20
CA PHE A 64 -44.97 17.19 7.81
C PHE A 64 -45.69 15.88 8.10
N LEU A 65 -46.26 15.72 9.30
CA LEU A 65 -46.99 14.52 9.70
C LEU A 65 -48.23 14.28 8.82
N SER A 66 -48.94 15.36 8.47
CA SER A 66 -50.08 15.33 7.54
C SER A 66 -49.67 14.89 6.14
N ILE A 67 -48.56 15.44 5.61
CA ILE A 67 -48.01 15.07 4.30
C ILE A 67 -47.54 13.62 4.30
N ARG A 68 -46.83 13.18 5.35
CA ARG A 68 -46.33 11.80 5.49
C ARG A 68 -47.46 10.79 5.53
N LYS A 69 -48.53 11.06 6.31
CA LYS A 69 -49.72 10.20 6.38
C LYS A 69 -50.47 10.10 5.04
N LYS A 70 -50.49 11.17 4.24
CA LYS A 70 -51.12 11.15 2.92
C LYS A 70 -50.28 10.45 1.86
N SER A 71 -48.95 10.53 1.98
CA SER A 71 -47.99 10.13 0.93
C SER A 71 -47.36 8.74 1.15
N CYS A 72 -47.37 8.24 2.39
CA CYS A 72 -46.76 6.96 2.76
C CYS A 72 -47.80 5.94 3.25
N LEU A 73 -47.38 4.68 3.29
CA LEU A 73 -47.98 3.56 4.00
C LEU A 73 -47.11 3.26 5.23
N GLU A 74 -47.72 3.19 6.40
CA GLU A 74 -47.06 2.76 7.62
C GLU A 74 -47.08 1.23 7.69
N LEU A 75 -45.92 0.62 7.95
CA LEU A 75 -45.76 -0.81 8.15
C LEU A 75 -45.92 -1.16 9.63
N ASP A 76 -46.18 -2.43 9.92
CA ASP A 76 -46.38 -2.93 11.29
C ASP A 76 -45.15 -2.75 12.20
N ASP A 77 -43.95 -2.58 11.61
CA ASP A 77 -42.70 -2.31 12.32
C ASP A 77 -42.43 -0.81 12.55
N GLY A 78 -43.38 0.05 12.19
CA GLY A 78 -43.29 1.51 12.31
C GLY A 78 -42.51 2.21 11.19
N GLN A 79 -42.05 1.48 10.17
CA GLN A 79 -41.43 2.08 8.99
C GLN A 79 -42.47 2.65 8.02
N PHE A 80 -42.06 3.64 7.21
CA PHE A 80 -42.92 4.26 6.20
C PHE A 80 -42.41 3.94 4.80
N ILE A 81 -43.31 3.49 3.91
CA ILE A 81 -43.05 3.30 2.48
C ILE A 81 -43.86 4.32 1.68
N VAL A 82 -43.21 5.06 0.77
CA VAL A 82 -43.92 5.98 -0.13
C VAL A 82 -44.85 5.21 -1.07
N LYS A 83 -46.07 5.71 -1.25
CA LYS A 83 -47.04 5.10 -2.17
C LYS A 83 -46.44 5.02 -3.58
N VAL A 84 -46.43 3.83 -4.17
CA VAL A 84 -45.79 3.55 -5.48
C VAL A 84 -46.31 4.47 -6.60
N GLY A 85 -47.59 4.86 -6.56
CA GLY A 85 -48.17 5.80 -7.52
C GLY A 85 -47.50 7.19 -7.50
N LEU A 86 -47.10 7.69 -6.33
CA LEU A 86 -46.38 8.96 -6.21
C LEU A 86 -44.96 8.88 -6.75
N LEU A 87 -44.29 7.74 -6.54
CA LEU A 87 -42.97 7.48 -7.09
C LEU A 87 -43.01 7.49 -8.63
N ASN A 88 -44.01 6.83 -9.22
CA ASN A 88 -44.21 6.79 -10.66
C ASN A 88 -44.54 8.17 -11.24
N ASN A 89 -45.40 8.95 -10.56
CA ASN A 89 -45.73 10.31 -10.98
C ASN A 89 -44.50 11.22 -10.97
N LEU A 90 -43.67 11.14 -9.92
CA LEU A 90 -42.43 11.93 -9.85
C LEU A 90 -41.43 11.52 -10.94
N ASN A 91 -41.25 10.22 -11.18
CA ASN A 91 -40.37 9.74 -12.24
C ASN A 91 -40.83 10.21 -13.61
N TYR A 92 -42.14 10.13 -13.89
CA TYR A 92 -42.73 10.65 -15.13
C TYR A 92 -42.46 12.16 -15.30
N LEU A 93 -42.66 12.95 -14.25
CA LEU A 93 -42.36 14.39 -14.27
C LEU A 93 -40.87 14.66 -14.52
N LEU A 94 -39.97 13.96 -13.83
CA LEU A 94 -38.53 14.15 -14.00
C LEU A 94 -38.07 13.76 -15.42
N ASP A 95 -38.65 12.72 -16.00
CA ASP A 95 -38.34 12.30 -17.36
C ASP A 95 -38.88 13.29 -18.39
N PHE A 96 -40.11 13.80 -18.20
CA PHE A 96 -40.67 14.88 -19.00
C PHE A 96 -39.78 16.14 -18.96
N LEU A 97 -39.38 16.58 -17.76
CA LEU A 97 -38.53 17.76 -17.60
C LEU A 97 -37.14 17.56 -18.20
N LYS A 98 -36.55 16.37 -18.11
CA LYS A 98 -35.26 16.07 -18.78
C LYS A 98 -35.39 16.09 -20.30
N GLN A 99 -36.50 15.59 -20.85
CA GLN A 99 -36.76 15.64 -22.29
C GLN A 99 -36.88 17.09 -22.79
N GLU A 100 -37.62 17.95 -22.08
CA GLU A 100 -37.71 19.38 -22.41
C GLU A 100 -36.37 20.11 -22.23
N GLN A 101 -35.56 19.73 -21.24
CA GLN A 101 -34.20 20.27 -21.06
C GLN A 101 -33.28 19.93 -22.24
N ASN A 102 -33.41 18.71 -22.76
CA ASN A 102 -32.63 18.25 -23.91
C ASN A 102 -33.08 18.95 -25.21
N LYS A 103 -34.38 19.22 -25.40
CA LYS A 103 -34.88 20.00 -26.54
C LYS A 103 -34.32 21.42 -26.57
N ILE A 104 -34.22 22.09 -25.41
CA ILE A 104 -33.59 23.41 -25.28
C ILE A 104 -32.06 23.35 -25.52
N SER A 105 -31.46 22.17 -25.36
CA SER A 105 -30.02 21.93 -25.57
C SER A 105 -29.67 21.60 -27.03
N ASP A 106 -30.62 21.10 -27.83
CA ASP A 106 -30.41 20.77 -29.25
C ASP A 106 -30.54 21.99 -30.19
N ASP A 107 -31.31 23.03 -29.81
CA ASP A 107 -31.43 24.27 -30.60
C ASP A 107 -30.28 25.29 -30.40
N ASN A 108 -29.35 25.03 -29.47
CA ASN A 108 -28.18 25.89 -29.21
C ASN A 108 -26.84 25.25 -29.63
N TYR A 109 -26.86 24.33 -30.60
CA TYR A 109 -25.67 23.60 -31.06
C TYR A 109 -24.75 24.36 -32.03
N MET A 110 -24.86 25.69 -32.07
CA MET A 110 -23.85 26.55 -32.67
C MET A 110 -23.50 27.63 -31.65
N ASP A 111 -22.28 27.55 -31.10
CA ASP A 111 -21.54 28.64 -30.42
C ASP A 111 -21.44 28.67 -28.87
N VAL A 112 -21.62 27.56 -28.14
CA VAL A 112 -21.42 27.51 -26.66
C VAL A 112 -20.11 26.82 -26.21
N ASP A 113 -19.39 26.16 -27.12
CA ASP A 113 -18.22 25.33 -26.77
C ASP A 113 -16.99 26.12 -26.26
N SER A 114 -16.96 27.44 -26.49
CA SER A 114 -15.85 28.32 -26.06
C SER A 114 -16.03 28.90 -24.64
N ASN A 115 -17.27 29.12 -24.19
CA ASN A 115 -17.55 29.83 -22.93
C ASN A 115 -17.54 28.91 -21.70
N LEU A 116 -17.99 27.66 -21.81
CA LEU A 116 -18.00 26.72 -20.69
C LEU A 116 -16.57 26.35 -20.23
N THR A 117 -15.67 26.24 -21.19
CA THR A 117 -14.24 25.98 -20.98
C THR A 117 -13.56 27.17 -20.28
N PHE A 118 -13.91 28.40 -20.67
CA PHE A 118 -13.34 29.63 -20.10
C PHE A 118 -13.79 29.89 -18.65
N ASP A 119 -15.08 29.68 -18.35
CA ASP A 119 -15.62 29.82 -17.00
C ASP A 119 -15.07 28.78 -16.03
N LEU A 120 -14.88 27.54 -16.48
CA LEU A 120 -14.33 26.48 -15.65
C LEU A 120 -12.83 26.69 -15.37
N ILE A 121 -12.07 27.15 -16.37
CA ILE A 121 -10.67 27.54 -16.21
C ILE A 121 -10.56 28.71 -15.22
N ASN A 122 -11.43 29.72 -15.32
CA ASN A 122 -11.41 30.88 -14.40
C ASN A 122 -11.84 30.54 -12.97
N LYS A 123 -12.72 29.56 -12.76
CA LYS A 123 -13.15 29.09 -11.43
C LYS A 123 -12.08 28.25 -10.70
N ASN A 124 -11.07 27.75 -11.40
CA ASN A 124 -10.03 26.88 -10.83
C ASN A 124 -8.65 27.54 -11.00
N PRO A 125 -8.13 28.29 -10.01
CA PRO A 125 -6.90 29.09 -10.14
C PRO A 125 -5.67 28.27 -10.56
N LEU A 126 -5.57 27.02 -10.10
CA LEU A 126 -4.48 26.10 -10.48
C LEU A 126 -4.57 25.68 -11.94
N LEU A 127 -5.79 25.36 -12.41
CA LEU A 127 -6.04 25.02 -13.81
C LEU A 127 -5.74 26.21 -14.73
N LYS A 128 -6.14 27.42 -14.32
CA LYS A 128 -5.82 28.68 -15.03
C LYS A 128 -4.32 28.89 -15.18
N ASN A 129 -3.56 28.76 -14.10
CA ASN A 129 -2.11 28.94 -14.14
C ASN A 129 -1.41 27.89 -15.02
N LEU A 130 -1.90 26.64 -15.00
CA LEU A 130 -1.37 25.54 -15.80
C LEU A 130 -1.63 25.75 -17.30
N VAL A 131 -2.83 26.19 -17.68
CA VAL A 131 -3.20 26.50 -19.06
C VAL A 131 -2.44 27.71 -19.60
N LEU A 132 -2.28 28.78 -18.79
CA LEU A 132 -1.50 29.96 -19.17
C LEU A 132 -0.01 29.65 -19.39
N TRP A 133 0.56 28.76 -18.55
CA TRP A 133 1.92 28.27 -18.74
C TRP A 133 2.09 27.50 -20.06
N TYR A 134 1.13 26.64 -20.40
CA TYR A 134 1.15 25.85 -21.65
C TYR A 134 1.05 26.72 -22.91
N GLN A 135 0.16 27.70 -22.89
CA GLN A 135 0.01 28.65 -23.99
C GLN A 135 1.30 29.44 -24.25
N ARG A 136 2.05 29.82 -23.20
CA ARG A 136 3.34 30.49 -23.32
C ARG A 136 4.43 29.62 -23.94
N ILE A 137 4.50 28.33 -23.58
CA ILE A 137 5.49 27.40 -24.15
C ILE A 137 5.21 27.11 -25.64
N GLY A 138 3.95 27.07 -26.06
CA GLY A 138 3.57 26.91 -27.47
C GLY A 138 3.97 28.10 -28.35
N SER A 139 3.99 29.32 -27.80
CA SER A 139 4.35 30.55 -28.53
C SER A 139 5.86 30.81 -28.65
N GLU A 140 6.70 30.21 -27.80
CA GLU A 140 8.15 30.49 -27.76
C GLU A 140 9.01 29.57 -28.65
N GLY A 141 8.42 28.71 -29.47
CA GLY A 141 9.17 27.96 -30.50
C GLY A 141 10.30 27.07 -29.96
N VAL A 142 10.23 26.64 -28.70
CA VAL A 142 11.29 25.81 -28.09
C VAL A 142 11.14 24.36 -28.54
N THR A 143 12.07 23.93 -29.39
CA THR A 143 12.27 22.62 -30.01
C THR A 143 12.67 21.49 -29.05
N ASN A 144 12.08 21.42 -27.86
CA ASN A 144 12.36 20.34 -26.89
C ASN A 144 11.09 19.58 -26.47
N THR A 145 10.34 19.13 -27.48
CA THR A 145 9.09 18.35 -27.36
C THR A 145 9.23 17.09 -26.49
N ASN A 146 10.44 16.53 -26.34
CA ASN A 146 10.69 15.34 -25.53
C ASN A 146 10.70 15.58 -24.01
N LYS A 147 11.07 16.78 -23.51
CA LYS A 147 11.19 17.02 -22.05
C LYS A 147 9.84 17.21 -21.35
N ASN A 148 8.82 17.66 -22.07
CA ASN A 148 7.50 17.99 -21.49
C ASN A 148 6.37 17.07 -21.98
N GLY A 149 6.68 15.94 -22.63
CA GLY A 149 5.68 15.07 -23.27
C GLY A 149 4.54 14.63 -22.33
N PHE A 150 4.84 14.30 -21.07
CA PHE A 150 3.80 13.98 -20.09
C PHE A 150 2.90 15.18 -19.75
N LEU A 151 3.48 16.36 -19.52
CA LEU A 151 2.73 17.57 -19.20
C LEU A 151 1.82 17.98 -20.36
N ILE A 152 2.31 17.86 -21.59
CA ILE A 152 1.53 18.08 -22.82
C ILE A 152 0.35 17.09 -22.86
N ASP A 153 0.62 15.78 -22.69
CA ASP A 153 -0.42 14.75 -22.66
C ASP A 153 -1.46 14.98 -21.55
N PHE A 154 -1.02 15.43 -20.38
CA PHE A 154 -1.87 15.72 -19.23
C PHE A 154 -2.79 16.93 -19.49
N ILE A 155 -2.25 18.01 -20.04
CA ILE A 155 -3.02 19.21 -20.38
C ILE A 155 -4.01 18.93 -21.51
N ASN A 156 -3.59 18.23 -22.55
CA ASN A 156 -4.48 17.82 -23.63
C ASN A 156 -5.61 16.91 -23.12
N THR A 157 -5.32 16.02 -22.18
CA THR A 157 -6.34 15.17 -21.53
C THR A 157 -7.36 16.03 -20.77
N ILE A 158 -6.90 17.03 -20.01
CA ILE A 158 -7.79 17.95 -19.32
C ILE A 158 -8.68 18.68 -20.32
N THR A 159 -8.10 19.38 -21.29
CA THR A 159 -8.85 20.16 -22.27
C THR A 159 -9.88 19.30 -23.03
N ASN A 160 -9.48 18.10 -23.48
CA ASN A 160 -10.37 17.18 -24.20
C ASN A 160 -11.46 16.57 -23.34
N ASN A 161 -11.24 16.41 -22.03
CA ASN A 161 -12.25 15.91 -21.12
C ASN A 161 -13.22 17.02 -20.73
N LEU A 162 -12.75 18.26 -20.58
CA LEU A 162 -13.60 19.38 -20.22
C LEU A 162 -14.63 19.76 -21.30
N THR A 163 -14.39 19.41 -22.56
CA THR A 163 -15.39 19.52 -23.64
C THR A 163 -16.42 18.40 -23.66
N LYS A 164 -16.30 17.41 -22.76
CA LYS A 164 -17.17 16.22 -22.71
C LYS A 164 -17.93 16.18 -21.39
N SER A 165 -19.04 15.44 -21.37
CA SER A 165 -19.69 15.13 -20.10
C SER A 165 -18.84 14.14 -19.28
N ARG A 166 -18.96 14.20 -17.95
CA ARG A 166 -18.11 13.45 -17.00
C ARG A 166 -18.06 11.95 -17.25
N ASN A 167 -19.13 11.37 -17.78
CA ASN A 167 -19.23 9.93 -18.09
C ASN A 167 -18.38 9.52 -19.29
N TYR A 168 -17.92 10.47 -20.11
CA TYR A 168 -17.15 10.23 -21.33
C TYR A 168 -15.69 10.69 -21.20
N PHE A 169 -15.23 10.98 -19.99
CA PHE A 169 -13.83 11.29 -19.76
C PHE A 169 -12.96 10.09 -20.17
N ARG A 170 -11.92 10.36 -20.95
CA ARG A 170 -10.95 9.37 -21.42
C ARG A 170 -9.57 9.76 -20.92
N TYR A 171 -8.78 8.75 -20.58
CA TYR A 171 -7.43 8.92 -20.05
C TYR A 171 -6.48 8.02 -20.84
N SER A 172 -5.33 8.55 -21.23
CA SER A 172 -4.26 7.74 -21.81
C SER A 172 -3.61 6.86 -20.74
N ASP A 173 -2.87 5.83 -21.16
CA ASP A 173 -2.23 4.91 -20.22
C ASP A 173 -1.18 5.61 -19.34
N LYS A 174 -0.46 6.61 -19.87
CA LYS A 174 0.45 7.45 -19.07
C LYS A 174 -0.28 8.18 -17.93
N ILE A 175 -1.49 8.68 -18.18
CA ILE A 175 -2.27 9.36 -17.14
C ILE A 175 -2.82 8.35 -16.13
N LYS A 176 -3.22 7.15 -16.58
CA LYS A 176 -3.63 6.07 -15.67
C LYS A 176 -2.47 5.61 -14.78
N ASP A 177 -1.28 5.45 -15.32
CA ASP A 177 -0.07 5.05 -14.58
C ASP A 177 0.34 6.13 -13.57
N PHE A 178 0.27 7.40 -13.97
CA PHE A 178 0.46 8.53 -13.06
C PHE A 178 -0.59 8.56 -11.95
N ALA A 179 -1.87 8.37 -12.30
CA ALA A 179 -2.97 8.34 -11.35
C ALA A 179 -2.82 7.20 -10.33
N LEU A 180 -2.45 6.00 -10.77
CA LEU A 180 -2.14 4.86 -9.91
C LEU A 180 -0.95 5.16 -8.99
N SER A 181 0.13 5.72 -9.54
CA SER A 181 1.32 6.09 -8.75
C SER A 181 1.01 7.14 -7.69
N LEU A 182 0.25 8.17 -8.05
CA LEU A 182 -0.20 9.22 -7.13
C LEU A 182 -1.11 8.65 -6.03
N TYR A 183 -2.03 7.75 -6.40
CA TYR A 183 -2.91 7.09 -5.43
C TYR A 183 -2.14 6.19 -4.46
N ILE A 184 -1.19 5.40 -4.96
CA ILE A 184 -0.40 4.46 -4.16
C ILE A 184 0.60 5.19 -3.25
N LEU A 185 1.34 6.17 -3.78
CA LEU A 185 2.40 6.86 -3.04
C LEU A 185 1.86 8.04 -2.21
N GLY A 186 0.94 8.81 -2.77
CA GLY A 186 0.34 9.99 -2.11
C GLY A 186 -0.87 9.66 -1.23
N GLY A 187 -1.49 8.49 -1.42
CA GLY A 187 -2.68 8.06 -0.71
C GLY A 187 -3.98 8.69 -1.26
N LYS A 188 -5.11 8.14 -0.79
CA LYS A 188 -6.46 8.53 -1.26
C LYS A 188 -6.74 10.02 -1.12
N LEU A 189 -6.35 10.64 -0.01
CA LEU A 189 -6.65 12.06 0.27
C LEU A 189 -5.92 12.99 -0.70
N THR A 190 -4.62 12.77 -0.91
CA THR A 190 -3.81 13.53 -1.89
C THR A 190 -4.36 13.36 -3.30
N TYR A 191 -4.73 12.12 -3.66
CA TYR A 191 -5.32 11.83 -4.97
C TYR A 191 -6.64 12.57 -5.19
N GLU A 192 -7.59 12.47 -4.25
CA GLU A 192 -8.88 13.14 -4.35
C GLU A 192 -8.73 14.67 -4.34
N PHE A 193 -7.81 15.21 -3.53
CA PHE A 193 -7.52 16.64 -3.52
C PHE A 193 -7.12 17.12 -4.92
N ILE A 194 -6.18 16.45 -5.58
CA ILE A 194 -5.76 16.85 -6.93
C ILE A 194 -6.88 16.65 -7.95
N ARG A 195 -7.57 15.50 -7.91
CA ARG A 195 -8.66 15.18 -8.83
C ARG A 195 -9.81 16.20 -8.78
N LEU A 196 -10.16 16.66 -7.58
CA LEU A 196 -11.25 17.62 -7.39
C LEU A 196 -10.84 19.06 -7.74
N ASN A 197 -9.58 19.44 -7.50
CA ASN A 197 -9.08 20.79 -7.81
C ASN A 197 -8.65 20.96 -9.28
N ILE A 198 -8.44 19.88 -10.02
CA ILE A 198 -8.14 19.90 -11.45
C ILE A 198 -9.15 19.00 -12.19
N PRO A 199 -10.38 19.48 -12.44
CA PRO A 199 -11.42 18.67 -13.08
C PRO A 199 -10.98 18.13 -14.45
N GLY A 200 -11.33 16.88 -14.75
CA GLY A 200 -10.98 16.23 -16.03
C GLY A 200 -9.55 15.69 -16.11
N SER A 201 -8.70 15.94 -15.10
CA SER A 201 -7.28 15.54 -15.11
C SER A 201 -7.04 14.08 -14.75
N LEU A 202 -7.77 13.56 -13.76
CA LEU A 202 -7.51 12.24 -13.18
C LEU A 202 -8.76 11.35 -13.17
N PRO A 203 -8.61 10.02 -13.34
CA PRO A 203 -9.69 9.05 -13.26
C PRO A 203 -10.50 9.10 -11.95
N SER A 204 -11.74 8.62 -11.99
CA SER A 204 -12.52 8.39 -10.77
C SER A 204 -11.94 7.26 -9.92
N LEU A 205 -12.28 7.21 -8.63
CA LEU A 205 -11.89 6.10 -7.76
C LEU A 205 -12.41 4.74 -8.26
N THR A 206 -13.61 4.70 -8.85
CA THR A 206 -14.17 3.48 -9.44
C THR A 206 -13.32 2.99 -10.62
N MET A 207 -12.87 3.91 -11.48
CA MET A 207 -11.97 3.57 -12.58
C MET A 207 -10.61 3.10 -12.05
N LEU A 208 -10.05 3.77 -11.03
CA LEU A 208 -8.82 3.31 -10.38
C LEU A 208 -8.96 1.90 -9.80
N SER A 209 -10.04 1.62 -9.06
CA SER A 209 -10.32 0.29 -8.52
C SER A 209 -10.38 -0.75 -9.64
N THR A 210 -11.03 -0.41 -10.76
CA THR A 210 -11.09 -1.28 -11.95
C THR A 210 -9.71 -1.50 -12.56
N LEU A 211 -8.89 -0.46 -12.67
CA LEU A 211 -7.51 -0.57 -13.16
C LEU A 211 -6.65 -1.46 -12.25
N ILE A 212 -6.80 -1.33 -10.94
CA ILE A 212 -6.11 -2.18 -9.96
C ILE A 212 -6.58 -3.63 -10.08
N LEU A 213 -7.90 -3.86 -10.14
CA LEU A 213 -8.49 -5.20 -10.26
C LEU A 213 -8.10 -5.89 -11.57
N ASN A 214 -8.08 -5.15 -12.68
CA ASN A 214 -7.71 -5.65 -13.99
C ASN A 214 -6.20 -5.71 -14.21
N SER A 215 -5.40 -5.22 -13.26
CA SER A 215 -3.95 -5.32 -13.37
C SER A 215 -3.53 -6.78 -13.21
N ASN A 216 -2.58 -7.22 -14.04
CA ASN A 216 -1.91 -8.52 -13.89
C ASN A 216 -1.02 -8.61 -12.62
N LEU A 217 -1.23 -7.70 -11.67
CA LEU A 217 -0.46 -7.54 -10.44
C LEU A 217 -1.22 -8.06 -9.22
N LYS A 218 -2.44 -8.61 -9.36
CA LYS A 218 -3.12 -9.30 -8.25
C LYS A 218 -2.21 -10.43 -7.74
N ILE A 219 -1.94 -10.41 -6.45
CA ILE A 219 -1.16 -11.43 -5.76
C ILE A 219 -2.15 -12.40 -5.13
N SER A 220 -1.93 -13.69 -5.35
CA SER A 220 -2.68 -14.75 -4.67
C SER A 220 -1.91 -15.24 -3.45
N GLU A 221 -2.63 -15.58 -2.38
CA GLU A 221 -2.03 -16.24 -1.21
C GLU A 221 -1.34 -17.55 -1.63
N ALA A 222 -0.18 -17.83 -1.04
CA ALA A 222 0.60 -19.06 -1.24
C ALA A 222 1.10 -19.31 -2.67
N GLU A 223 0.93 -18.35 -3.57
CA GLU A 223 1.44 -18.45 -4.93
C GLU A 223 2.91 -18.00 -4.99
N PHE A 224 3.76 -18.82 -5.61
CA PHE A 224 5.12 -18.43 -5.99
C PHE A 224 5.14 -17.87 -7.41
N ARG A 225 5.45 -16.59 -7.54
CA ARG A 225 5.38 -15.82 -8.79
C ARG A 225 6.66 -15.91 -9.64
N PHE A 226 7.13 -17.14 -9.91
CA PHE A 226 8.41 -17.36 -10.60
C PHE A 226 8.44 -16.84 -12.04
N GLU A 227 7.32 -16.87 -12.77
CA GLU A 227 7.24 -16.34 -14.14
C GLU A 227 7.39 -14.81 -14.17
N GLN A 228 6.73 -14.13 -13.23
CA GLN A 228 6.83 -12.69 -13.07
C GLN A 228 8.22 -12.29 -12.59
N LEU A 229 8.83 -13.09 -11.69
CA LEU A 229 10.22 -12.92 -11.28
C LEU A 229 11.17 -13.03 -12.49
N GLN A 230 10.97 -14.01 -13.37
CA GLN A 230 11.79 -14.14 -14.58
C GLN A 230 11.66 -12.91 -15.50
N LYS A 231 10.45 -12.40 -15.69
CA LYS A 231 10.22 -11.16 -16.47
C LYS A 231 10.94 -9.97 -15.85
N HIS A 232 10.91 -9.84 -14.52
CA HIS A 232 11.62 -8.78 -13.78
C HIS A 232 13.15 -8.86 -13.94
N PHE A 233 13.73 -10.06 -13.86
CA PHE A 233 15.17 -10.24 -14.04
C PHE A 233 15.60 -10.01 -15.49
N LYS A 234 14.78 -10.44 -16.47
CA LYS A 234 15.03 -10.17 -17.89
C LYS A 234 15.00 -8.68 -18.21
N SER A 235 14.06 -7.91 -17.65
CA SER A 235 13.99 -6.46 -17.89
C SER A 235 15.17 -5.70 -17.29
N LEU A 236 15.75 -6.22 -16.20
CA LEU A 236 16.94 -5.65 -15.56
C LEU A 236 18.27 -6.17 -16.13
N ASN A 237 18.23 -7.19 -17.00
CA ASN A 237 19.40 -7.93 -17.48
C ASN A 237 20.29 -8.45 -16.34
N LEU A 238 19.67 -9.07 -15.33
CA LEU A 238 20.35 -9.62 -14.16
C LEU A 238 20.15 -11.14 -14.07
N GLN A 239 21.07 -11.82 -13.41
CA GLN A 239 21.04 -13.29 -13.23
C GLN A 239 21.24 -13.73 -11.78
N TYR A 240 21.72 -12.85 -10.89
CA TYR A 240 22.04 -13.21 -9.51
C TYR A 240 21.09 -12.54 -8.53
N ALA A 241 20.68 -13.26 -7.50
CA ALA A 241 19.75 -12.75 -6.49
C ALA A 241 20.03 -13.27 -5.09
N PHE A 242 19.59 -12.54 -4.08
CA PHE A 242 19.50 -12.99 -2.70
C PHE A 242 18.03 -13.24 -2.34
N GLY A 243 17.73 -14.35 -1.69
CA GLY A 243 16.42 -14.57 -1.09
C GLY A 243 16.37 -13.99 0.31
N SER A 244 15.23 -13.45 0.72
CA SER A 244 14.96 -13.16 2.12
C SER A 244 13.59 -13.68 2.54
N GLU A 245 13.55 -14.21 3.77
CA GLU A 245 12.35 -14.76 4.38
C GLU A 245 12.19 -14.16 5.77
N ASP A 246 11.02 -13.59 6.04
CA ASP A 246 10.62 -13.08 7.34
C ASP A 246 9.10 -13.13 7.52
N ALA A 247 8.64 -13.09 8.76
CA ALA A 247 7.24 -13.10 9.10
C ALA A 247 6.82 -11.80 9.82
N THR A 248 5.70 -11.23 9.40
CA THR A 248 5.15 -10.02 10.02
C THR A 248 3.81 -10.31 10.70
N GLY A 249 3.54 -9.63 11.81
CA GLY A 249 2.28 -9.76 12.54
C GLY A 249 1.11 -9.19 11.73
N VAL A 250 0.00 -9.94 11.69
CA VAL A 250 -1.22 -9.51 10.98
C VAL A 250 -2.45 -9.55 11.88
N ILE A 251 -3.45 -8.74 11.53
CA ILE A 251 -4.75 -8.77 12.20
C ILE A 251 -5.43 -10.10 11.88
N LYS A 252 -5.72 -10.89 12.91
CA LYS A 252 -6.40 -12.20 12.81
C LYS A 252 -7.81 -12.03 12.26
N LYS A 253 -7.97 -12.15 10.95
CA LYS A 253 -9.26 -12.01 10.27
C LYS A 253 -9.36 -12.95 9.08
N ILE A 254 -10.50 -13.63 8.98
CA ILE A 254 -10.85 -14.42 7.80
C ILE A 254 -11.63 -13.52 6.84
N LYS A 255 -11.29 -13.56 5.56
CA LYS A 255 -12.01 -12.88 4.48
C LYS A 255 -12.39 -13.88 3.40
N TYR A 256 -13.59 -13.73 2.88
CA TYR A 256 -14.04 -14.46 1.70
C TYR A 256 -13.71 -13.66 0.44
N ASP A 257 -13.04 -14.29 -0.53
CA ASP A 257 -12.87 -13.76 -1.89
C ASP A 257 -13.92 -14.40 -2.79
N SER A 258 -14.95 -13.62 -3.13
CA SER A 258 -16.06 -14.07 -3.98
C SER A 258 -15.64 -14.34 -5.43
N ILE A 259 -14.54 -13.76 -5.89
CA ILE A 259 -14.05 -13.97 -7.26
C ILE A 259 -13.44 -15.37 -7.39
N THR A 260 -12.76 -15.83 -6.35
CA THR A 260 -12.03 -17.09 -6.36
C THR A 260 -12.69 -18.19 -5.52
N ASN A 261 -13.82 -17.89 -4.88
CA ASN A 261 -14.55 -18.76 -3.96
C ASN A 261 -13.66 -19.33 -2.84
N LYS A 262 -12.85 -18.45 -2.21
CA LYS A 262 -11.81 -18.86 -1.24
C LYS A 262 -11.91 -18.10 0.07
N PHE A 263 -11.45 -18.75 1.13
CA PHE A 263 -11.30 -18.15 2.45
C PHE A 263 -9.82 -17.89 2.74
N ILE A 264 -9.48 -16.62 2.95
CA ILE A 264 -8.13 -16.13 3.25
C ILE A 264 -8.05 -15.77 4.73
N GLY A 265 -6.94 -16.10 5.40
CA GLY A 265 -6.69 -15.72 6.80
C GLY A 265 -6.55 -16.88 7.78
N PHE A 266 -6.60 -18.12 7.28
CA PHE A 266 -6.15 -19.31 7.99
C PHE A 266 -4.65 -19.56 7.71
N PRO A 267 -3.92 -20.24 8.61
CA PRO A 267 -2.58 -20.74 8.33
C PRO A 267 -2.61 -21.65 7.11
N THR A 268 -1.82 -21.34 6.10
CA THR A 268 -1.75 -22.16 4.88
C THR A 268 -0.95 -23.43 5.18
N PRO A 269 -1.53 -24.63 4.93
CA PRO A 269 -0.80 -25.88 5.11
C PRO A 269 0.42 -25.95 4.20
N LEU A 270 1.45 -26.64 4.68
CA LEU A 270 2.71 -26.83 3.96
C LEU A 270 2.83 -28.28 3.48
N ASP A 271 3.20 -28.46 2.23
CA ASP A 271 3.67 -29.72 1.66
C ASP A 271 5.19 -29.61 1.42
N HIS A 272 5.97 -30.39 2.18
CA HIS A 272 7.44 -30.29 2.18
C HIS A 272 7.93 -28.83 2.31
N GLY A 273 7.33 -28.08 3.24
CA GLY A 273 7.64 -26.67 3.48
C GLY A 273 7.15 -25.68 2.43
N VAL A 274 6.61 -26.13 1.30
CA VAL A 274 6.00 -25.27 0.29
C VAL A 274 4.50 -25.12 0.61
N PRO A 275 3.97 -23.89 0.71
CA PRO A 275 2.55 -23.67 0.97
C PRO A 275 1.67 -24.22 -0.17
N ILE A 276 0.56 -24.86 0.21
CA ILE A 276 -0.40 -25.40 -0.75
C ILE A 276 -1.30 -24.26 -1.24
N LYS A 277 -1.16 -23.92 -2.52
CA LYS A 277 -1.99 -22.90 -3.18
C LYS A 277 -3.46 -23.31 -3.13
N GLU A 278 -4.33 -22.35 -2.81
CA GLU A 278 -5.79 -22.50 -2.88
C GLU A 278 -6.40 -23.57 -1.97
N TYR A 279 -5.74 -23.87 -0.85
CA TYR A 279 -6.18 -24.94 0.08
C TYR A 279 -7.60 -24.74 0.64
N TYR A 280 -7.93 -23.53 1.10
CA TYR A 280 -9.22 -23.22 1.73
C TYR A 280 -10.30 -22.84 0.71
N HIS A 281 -10.53 -23.73 -0.25
CA HIS A 281 -11.63 -23.69 -1.20
C HIS A 281 -12.64 -24.80 -0.86
N THR A 282 -13.91 -24.45 -0.67
CA THR A 282 -14.96 -25.44 -0.42
C THR A 282 -16.33 -24.89 -0.79
N ASP A 283 -17.17 -25.77 -1.34
CA ASP A 283 -18.61 -25.52 -1.54
C ASP A 283 -19.47 -26.15 -0.42
N SER A 284 -18.83 -26.81 0.56
CA SER A 284 -19.50 -27.49 1.67
C SER A 284 -19.53 -26.62 2.93
N LEU A 285 -20.75 -26.34 3.42
CA LEU A 285 -20.96 -25.64 4.68
C LEU A 285 -20.39 -26.41 5.88
N ASP A 286 -20.41 -27.74 5.84
CA ASP A 286 -19.89 -28.56 6.95
C ASP A 286 -18.36 -28.49 7.02
N THR A 287 -17.68 -28.52 5.86
CA THR A 287 -16.23 -28.29 5.78
C THR A 287 -15.88 -26.89 6.28
N LEU A 288 -16.67 -25.88 5.91
CA LEU A 288 -16.48 -24.52 6.38
C LEU A 288 -16.63 -24.41 7.91
N LYS A 289 -17.69 -25.00 8.48
CA LYS A 289 -17.91 -25.06 9.93
C LYS A 289 -16.74 -25.75 10.64
N LEU A 290 -16.24 -26.85 10.08
CA LEU A 290 -15.08 -27.56 10.62
C LEU A 290 -13.87 -26.63 10.69
N TRP A 291 -13.52 -25.92 9.61
CA TRP A 291 -12.38 -25.00 9.62
C TRP A 291 -12.53 -23.88 10.65
N PHE A 292 -13.70 -23.25 10.72
CA PHE A 292 -13.94 -22.15 11.67
C PHE A 292 -13.91 -22.60 13.14
N ASN A 293 -14.20 -23.87 13.42
CA ASN A 293 -14.22 -24.42 14.77
C ASN A 293 -12.87 -25.05 15.19
N SER A 294 -12.06 -25.52 14.24
CA SER A 294 -10.86 -26.33 14.51
C SER A 294 -9.54 -25.64 14.17
N ILE A 295 -9.55 -24.59 13.35
CA ILE A 295 -8.34 -23.95 12.85
C ILE A 295 -8.24 -22.53 13.40
N ASP A 296 -7.14 -22.27 14.09
CA ASP A 296 -6.82 -20.92 14.55
C ASP A 296 -6.55 -19.99 13.36
N LYS A 297 -6.94 -18.73 13.51
CA LYS A 297 -6.66 -17.69 12.51
C LYS A 297 -5.17 -17.39 12.46
N ALA A 298 -4.63 -17.19 11.25
CA ALA A 298 -3.24 -16.82 11.05
C ALA A 298 -2.93 -15.51 11.79
N SER A 299 -1.89 -15.53 12.60
CA SER A 299 -1.37 -14.37 13.33
C SER A 299 -0.18 -13.72 12.63
N LEU A 300 0.43 -14.44 11.70
CA LEU A 300 1.64 -14.04 11.01
C LEU A 300 1.46 -14.25 9.50
N LEU A 301 2.04 -13.35 8.72
CA LEU A 301 2.19 -13.47 7.28
C LEU A 301 3.66 -13.74 6.98
N ASN A 302 3.97 -14.92 6.44
CA ASN A 302 5.31 -15.22 5.96
C ASN A 302 5.51 -14.59 4.60
N VAL A 303 6.64 -13.92 4.39
CA VAL A 303 6.92 -13.15 3.18
C VAL A 303 8.27 -13.58 2.60
N HIS A 304 8.27 -13.87 1.30
CA HIS A 304 9.43 -14.27 0.52
C HIS A 304 9.78 -13.17 -0.46
N MET A 305 10.91 -12.52 -0.25
CA MET A 305 11.41 -11.48 -1.15
C MET A 305 12.66 -11.98 -1.89
N ILE A 306 12.80 -11.59 -3.15
CA ILE A 306 14.01 -11.84 -3.94
C ILE A 306 14.62 -10.49 -4.29
N GLN A 307 15.80 -10.21 -3.76
CA GLN A 307 16.58 -9.01 -4.03
C GLN A 307 17.57 -9.30 -5.17
N PRO A 308 17.45 -8.66 -6.34
CA PRO A 308 18.46 -8.81 -7.39
C PRO A 308 19.80 -8.23 -6.91
N VAL A 309 20.89 -8.90 -7.26
CA VAL A 309 22.25 -8.44 -6.98
C VAL A 309 22.70 -7.54 -8.11
N GLN A 310 23.05 -6.30 -7.77
CA GLN A 310 23.45 -5.27 -8.71
C GLN A 310 24.73 -5.69 -9.46
N SER A 311 24.76 -5.48 -10.77
CA SER A 311 26.01 -5.58 -11.54
C SER A 311 26.85 -4.31 -11.32
N THR A 312 28.18 -4.42 -11.40
CA THR A 312 29.11 -3.28 -11.28
C THR A 312 28.85 -2.15 -12.28
N THR A 313 28.07 -2.42 -13.33
CA THR A 313 27.71 -1.46 -14.39
C THR A 313 26.42 -0.67 -14.13
N GLN A 314 25.61 -1.05 -13.14
CA GLN A 314 24.37 -0.33 -12.81
C GLN A 314 24.63 0.67 -11.69
N ASN A 315 24.12 1.90 -11.82
CA ASN A 315 24.21 2.93 -10.77
C ASN A 315 23.00 2.92 -9.80
N THR A 316 22.00 2.09 -10.07
CA THR A 316 20.76 1.99 -9.28
C THR A 316 20.62 0.59 -8.68
N ILE A 317 20.27 0.56 -7.40
CA ILE A 317 19.94 -0.71 -6.71
C ILE A 317 18.60 -1.19 -7.27
N PRO A 318 18.54 -2.39 -7.86
CA PRO A 318 17.30 -2.93 -8.40
C PRO A 318 16.29 -3.20 -7.29
N SER A 319 15.00 -2.97 -7.56
CA SER A 319 13.95 -3.18 -6.58
C SER A 319 13.78 -4.68 -6.24
N PRO A 320 13.54 -5.00 -4.95
CA PRO A 320 13.23 -6.36 -4.55
C PRO A 320 11.88 -6.80 -5.12
N PHE A 321 11.74 -8.09 -5.36
CA PHE A 321 10.53 -8.70 -5.89
C PHE A 321 9.85 -9.57 -4.83
N LEU A 322 8.56 -9.33 -4.58
CA LEU A 322 7.74 -10.19 -3.73
C LEU A 322 7.40 -11.49 -4.46
N LEU A 323 8.06 -12.57 -4.06
CA LEU A 323 7.92 -13.88 -4.68
C LEU A 323 6.66 -14.60 -4.20
N SER A 324 6.43 -14.62 -2.89
CA SER A 324 5.25 -15.26 -2.29
C SER A 324 4.94 -14.67 -0.92
N ALA A 325 3.68 -14.72 -0.52
CA ALA A 325 3.24 -14.42 0.84
C ALA A 325 2.04 -15.29 1.23
N TYR A 326 2.00 -15.76 2.48
CA TYR A 326 0.91 -16.60 2.99
C TYR A 326 0.80 -16.56 4.51
N GLY A 327 -0.42 -16.77 5.01
CA GLY A 327 -0.67 -16.89 6.43
C GLY A 327 0.02 -18.13 7.01
N ILE A 328 0.66 -17.99 8.16
CA ILE A 328 1.31 -19.09 8.86
C ILE A 328 0.89 -19.14 10.33
N ASP A 329 1.12 -20.30 10.92
CA ASP A 329 1.30 -20.48 12.35
C ASP A 329 2.80 -20.64 12.67
N ASN A 330 3.14 -20.69 13.96
CA ASN A 330 4.53 -20.86 14.39
C ASN A 330 5.01 -22.33 14.37
N THR A 331 4.35 -23.23 13.62
CA THR A 331 4.65 -24.67 13.66
C THR A 331 5.72 -25.12 12.67
N ALA A 332 6.02 -24.29 11.65
CA ALA A 332 7.00 -24.63 10.61
C ALA A 332 8.38 -24.99 11.20
N THR A 333 8.92 -26.13 10.78
CA THR A 333 10.19 -26.66 11.27
C THR A 333 11.38 -26.18 10.44
N ALA A 334 12.60 -26.41 10.94
CA ALA A 334 13.82 -26.18 10.15
C ALA A 334 13.87 -27.02 8.86
N ASN A 335 13.25 -28.22 8.85
CA ASN A 335 13.19 -29.06 7.65
C ASN A 335 12.26 -28.44 6.60
N ASP A 336 11.11 -27.91 7.01
CA ASP A 336 10.19 -27.21 6.10
C ASP A 336 10.87 -26.01 5.45
N ILE A 337 11.60 -25.22 6.22
CA ILE A 337 12.38 -24.08 5.71
C ILE A 337 13.41 -24.53 4.68
N LEU A 338 14.17 -25.60 4.97
CA LEU A 338 15.18 -26.14 4.04
C LEU A 338 14.58 -26.58 2.71
N GLN A 339 13.49 -27.36 2.76
CA GLN A 339 12.82 -27.85 1.57
C GLN A 339 12.25 -26.68 0.73
N ARG A 340 11.70 -25.66 1.40
CA ARG A 340 11.23 -24.44 0.75
C ARG A 340 12.36 -23.67 0.07
N TRP A 341 13.48 -23.44 0.75
CA TRP A 341 14.65 -22.77 0.15
C TRP A 341 15.21 -23.55 -1.03
N TRP A 342 15.25 -24.88 -0.93
CA TRP A 342 15.65 -25.76 -2.02
C TRP A 342 14.71 -25.65 -3.23
N TYR A 343 13.39 -25.66 -2.98
CA TYR A 343 12.38 -25.46 -4.00
C TYR A 343 12.55 -24.10 -4.71
N ILE A 344 12.67 -23.01 -3.96
CA ILE A 344 12.90 -21.66 -4.50
C ILE A 344 14.18 -21.63 -5.33
N PHE A 345 15.28 -22.19 -4.82
CA PHE A 345 16.55 -22.25 -5.52
C PHE A 345 16.43 -22.93 -6.89
N ASN A 346 15.83 -24.13 -6.93
CA ASN A 346 15.68 -24.91 -8.17
C ASN A 346 14.75 -24.22 -9.18
N GLN A 347 13.62 -23.69 -8.72
CA GLN A 347 12.66 -23.00 -9.60
C GLN A 347 13.26 -21.72 -10.20
N CYS A 348 14.06 -20.99 -9.44
CA CYS A 348 14.81 -19.84 -9.95
C CYS A 348 15.90 -20.27 -10.94
N LEU A 349 16.66 -21.33 -10.63
CA LEU A 349 17.74 -21.81 -11.48
C LEU A 349 17.23 -22.25 -12.86
N GLN A 350 16.10 -22.97 -12.92
CA GLN A 350 15.42 -23.33 -14.17
C GLN A 350 15.05 -22.13 -15.05
N ARG A 351 14.93 -20.94 -14.44
CA ARG A 351 14.57 -19.69 -15.11
C ARG A 351 15.78 -18.80 -15.39
N ASN A 352 16.99 -19.33 -15.26
CA ASN A 352 18.27 -18.63 -15.39
C ASN A 352 18.48 -17.53 -14.33
N ILE A 353 17.97 -17.75 -13.12
CA ILE A 353 18.20 -16.90 -11.95
C ILE A 353 18.92 -17.71 -10.87
N ARG A 354 20.15 -17.35 -10.59
CA ARG A 354 20.96 -17.98 -9.53
C ARG A 354 20.75 -17.25 -8.21
N ILE A 355 20.00 -17.89 -7.30
CA ILE A 355 19.96 -17.44 -5.90
C ILE A 355 21.32 -17.73 -5.28
N ILE A 356 22.08 -16.72 -4.86
CA ILE A 356 23.42 -16.90 -4.26
C ILE A 356 23.36 -17.16 -2.75
N GLY A 357 22.23 -16.87 -2.11
CA GLY A 357 22.06 -17.09 -0.68
C GLY A 357 20.70 -16.64 -0.14
N PHE A 358 20.47 -16.93 1.14
CA PHE A 358 19.27 -16.56 1.87
C PHE A 358 19.57 -15.74 3.12
N ALA A 359 18.77 -14.71 3.36
CA ALA A 359 18.83 -13.85 4.54
C ALA A 359 17.54 -13.97 5.36
N THR A 360 17.66 -14.05 6.68
CA THR A 360 16.49 -14.17 7.57
C THR A 360 16.84 -13.71 8.98
N ASP A 361 15.85 -13.73 9.87
CA ASP A 361 16.04 -13.44 11.28
C ASP A 361 16.77 -14.59 12.03
N ALA A 362 17.32 -14.29 13.19
CA ALA A 362 18.00 -15.21 14.08
C ALA A 362 17.04 -16.02 14.97
N ASP A 363 15.88 -16.43 14.45
CA ASP A 363 15.01 -17.44 15.07
C ASP A 363 15.70 -18.82 14.98
N ALA A 364 15.63 -19.60 16.05
CA ALA A 364 16.26 -20.91 16.18
C ALA A 364 15.95 -21.85 15.00
N LYS A 365 14.73 -21.83 14.46
CA LYS A 365 14.35 -22.68 13.31
C LYS A 365 15.13 -22.30 12.04
N TYR A 366 15.30 -21.01 11.77
CA TYR A 366 16.06 -20.52 10.63
C TYR A 366 17.56 -20.73 10.82
N VAL A 367 18.10 -20.45 12.01
CA VAL A 367 19.52 -20.71 12.31
C VAL A 367 19.85 -22.20 12.14
N ARG A 368 18.96 -23.09 12.59
CA ARG A 368 19.11 -24.53 12.37
C ARG A 368 19.10 -24.89 10.88
N ALA A 369 18.19 -24.32 10.09
CA ALA A 369 18.15 -24.52 8.64
C ALA A 369 19.45 -24.04 7.96
N MET A 370 19.92 -22.83 8.28
CA MET A 370 21.19 -22.29 7.77
C MET A 370 22.36 -23.21 8.08
N ARG A 371 22.46 -23.72 9.31
CA ARG A 371 23.55 -24.64 9.71
C ARG A 371 23.51 -25.95 8.95
N LEU A 372 22.33 -26.53 8.77
CA LEU A 372 22.14 -27.78 8.04
C LEU A 372 22.51 -27.61 6.56
N MET A 373 22.09 -26.51 5.92
CA MET A 373 22.31 -26.28 4.49
C MET A 373 23.75 -25.86 4.15
N SER A 374 24.40 -25.07 5.02
CA SER A 374 25.82 -24.69 4.88
C SER A 374 26.80 -25.79 5.30
N GLY A 375 26.31 -26.82 5.98
CA GLY A 375 27.15 -27.86 6.57
C GLY A 375 27.96 -27.40 7.79
N PHE A 376 27.50 -26.36 8.49
CA PHE A 376 28.13 -25.79 9.67
C PHE A 376 27.89 -26.65 10.92
N PHE A 377 28.84 -27.53 11.23
CA PHE A 377 28.77 -28.52 12.32
C PHE A 377 27.49 -29.36 12.33
N ALA A 378 26.88 -29.54 11.17
CA ALA A 378 25.70 -30.35 10.94
C ALA A 378 25.74 -30.89 9.50
N SER A 379 25.01 -31.98 9.22
CA SER A 379 24.88 -32.52 7.88
C SER A 379 23.46 -33.03 7.64
N LEU A 380 23.01 -32.93 6.39
CA LEU A 380 21.78 -33.55 5.91
C LEU A 380 22.20 -34.79 5.09
N PRO A 381 22.08 -36.01 5.63
CA PRO A 381 22.53 -37.22 4.95
C PRO A 381 21.92 -37.39 3.54
N ASN A 382 20.66 -36.96 3.40
CA ASN A 382 19.89 -37.12 2.16
C ASN A 382 19.90 -35.86 1.27
N PHE A 383 20.60 -34.79 1.67
CA PHE A 383 20.72 -33.55 0.90
C PHE A 383 22.19 -33.08 0.87
N PRO A 384 23.03 -33.66 -0.01
CA PRO A 384 24.44 -33.28 -0.13
C PRO A 384 24.57 -31.95 -0.91
N VAL A 385 24.13 -30.85 -0.30
CA VAL A 385 24.09 -29.49 -0.89
C VAL A 385 25.45 -29.08 -1.48
N HIS A 386 26.55 -29.44 -0.81
CA HIS A 386 27.92 -29.14 -1.22
C HIS A 386 28.39 -29.86 -2.50
N GLN A 387 27.71 -30.93 -2.92
CA GLN A 387 28.04 -31.72 -4.13
C GLN A 387 27.21 -31.29 -5.34
N HIS A 388 26.33 -30.31 -5.18
CA HIS A 388 25.48 -29.83 -6.25
C HIS A 388 26.33 -29.18 -7.36
N GLN A 389 25.99 -29.40 -8.64
CA GLN A 389 26.77 -28.95 -9.79
C GLN A 389 26.98 -27.43 -9.87
N GLN A 390 26.09 -26.66 -9.25
CA GLN A 390 26.17 -25.20 -9.16
C GLN A 390 26.91 -24.69 -7.90
N ALA A 391 27.48 -25.58 -7.09
CA ALA A 391 28.28 -25.18 -5.95
C ALA A 391 29.52 -24.40 -6.41
N PHE A 392 29.89 -23.38 -5.66
CA PHE A 392 31.06 -22.56 -5.89
C PHE A 392 32.11 -22.78 -4.80
N THR A 393 33.36 -22.55 -5.16
CA THR A 393 34.51 -22.72 -4.28
C THR A 393 34.83 -21.40 -3.57
N VAL A 394 34.86 -21.42 -2.24
CA VAL A 394 35.27 -20.29 -1.40
C VAL A 394 36.70 -20.50 -0.91
N LYS A 395 37.62 -19.65 -1.35
CA LYS A 395 39.01 -19.67 -0.89
C LYS A 395 39.14 -18.88 0.42
N LEU A 396 39.20 -19.60 1.53
CA LEU A 396 39.50 -18.99 2.83
C LEU A 396 40.97 -18.59 2.90
N LYS A 397 41.24 -17.39 3.43
CA LYS A 397 42.63 -16.96 3.68
C LYS A 397 43.20 -17.78 4.83
N SER A 398 44.41 -18.32 4.64
CA SER A 398 45.13 -19.12 5.66
C SER A 398 45.28 -18.42 7.01
N ARG A 399 45.33 -17.08 7.00
CA ARG A 399 45.37 -16.23 8.22
C ARG A 399 44.08 -16.22 9.05
N TRP A 400 43.01 -16.89 8.62
CA TRP A 400 41.74 -16.99 9.35
C TRP A 400 41.47 -18.40 9.88
N PRO A 401 42.36 -18.99 10.70
CA PRO A 401 42.18 -20.34 11.22
C PRO A 401 40.94 -20.45 12.13
N TRP A 402 40.44 -19.32 12.62
CA TRP A 402 39.24 -19.21 13.45
C TRP A 402 37.93 -19.21 12.64
N PHE A 403 37.97 -18.97 11.33
CA PHE A 403 36.77 -18.87 10.51
C PHE A 403 36.46 -20.21 9.84
N PHE A 404 35.35 -20.83 10.24
CA PHE A 404 34.91 -22.09 9.66
C PHE A 404 33.86 -21.86 8.56
N LEU A 405 34.19 -22.24 7.34
CA LEU A 405 33.27 -22.37 6.22
C LEU A 405 33.78 -23.52 5.34
N ARG A 406 32.89 -24.43 4.91
CA ARG A 406 33.31 -25.48 3.96
C ARG A 406 33.71 -24.84 2.64
N GLU A 407 34.72 -25.37 1.98
CA GLU A 407 35.24 -24.81 0.74
C GLU A 407 34.21 -24.80 -0.39
N GLN A 408 33.41 -25.87 -0.53
CA GLN A 408 32.31 -25.92 -1.49
C GLN A 408 31.00 -25.44 -0.85
N GLN A 409 30.42 -24.38 -1.41
CA GLN A 409 29.16 -23.79 -0.97
C GLN A 409 28.18 -23.69 -2.12
N LEU A 410 26.92 -24.06 -1.90
CA LEU A 410 25.86 -23.77 -2.86
C LEU A 410 25.24 -22.40 -2.62
N LEU A 411 25.09 -22.02 -1.35
CA LEU A 411 24.38 -20.83 -0.91
C LEU A 411 25.13 -20.18 0.26
N LEU A 412 25.08 -18.86 0.32
CA LEU A 412 25.49 -18.07 1.48
C LEU A 412 24.30 -17.81 2.39
N PHE A 413 24.55 -17.65 3.70
CA PHE A 413 23.52 -17.34 4.67
C PHE A 413 23.90 -16.11 5.47
N PHE A 414 22.96 -15.18 5.59
CA PHE A 414 23.12 -13.98 6.40
C PHE A 414 21.98 -13.86 7.38
N GLN A 415 22.31 -13.49 8.62
CA GLN A 415 21.30 -13.04 9.57
C GLN A 415 21.08 -11.54 9.38
N ASP A 416 19.90 -11.03 9.71
CA ASP A 416 19.66 -9.58 9.71
C ASP A 416 20.65 -8.86 10.65
N ALA A 417 21.55 -8.10 10.05
CA ALA A 417 22.58 -7.35 10.75
C ALA A 417 21.98 -6.25 11.66
N THR A 418 20.82 -5.71 11.31
CA THR A 418 20.09 -4.73 12.12
C THR A 418 19.65 -5.36 13.44
N HIS A 419 19.09 -6.58 13.37
CA HIS A 419 18.70 -7.32 14.57
C HIS A 419 19.91 -7.82 15.35
N LEU A 420 21.02 -8.19 14.68
CA LEU A 420 22.26 -8.52 15.39
C LEU A 420 22.79 -7.32 16.19
N ALA A 421 22.79 -6.12 15.62
CA ALA A 421 23.20 -4.90 16.30
C ALA A 421 22.30 -4.60 17.50
N THR A 422 20.97 -4.73 17.36
CA THR A 422 20.05 -4.50 18.49
C THR A 422 20.18 -5.58 19.57
N LYS A 423 20.45 -6.84 19.22
CA LYS A 423 20.80 -7.89 20.20
C LYS A 423 22.08 -7.57 20.95
N TRP A 424 23.11 -7.08 20.25
CA TRP A 424 24.38 -6.66 20.85
C TRP A 424 24.16 -5.51 21.85
N ARG A 425 23.38 -4.49 21.47
CA ARG A 425 22.95 -3.41 22.39
C ARG A 425 22.16 -3.97 23.57
N ASN A 426 21.14 -4.79 23.33
CA ASN A 426 20.29 -5.35 24.39
C ASN A 426 21.08 -6.19 25.40
N ARG A 427 22.19 -6.82 24.96
CA ARG A 427 23.08 -7.54 25.85
C ARG A 427 23.83 -6.60 26.81
N LEU A 428 24.30 -5.45 26.33
CA LEU A 428 24.86 -4.38 27.17
C LEU A 428 23.84 -3.84 28.19
N LEU A 429 22.56 -3.72 27.79
CA LEU A 429 21.48 -3.24 28.65
C LEU A 429 20.96 -4.28 29.64
N SER A 430 21.40 -5.54 29.53
CA SER A 430 20.88 -6.62 30.34
C SER A 430 21.58 -6.69 31.69
N SER A 431 20.81 -6.75 32.77
CA SER A 431 21.32 -7.04 34.12
C SER A 431 21.58 -8.53 34.37
N THR A 432 21.31 -9.40 33.38
CA THR A 432 21.32 -10.86 33.56
C THR A 432 22.71 -11.49 33.55
N ALA A 433 23.72 -10.80 33.05
CA ALA A 433 25.08 -11.32 33.01
C ALA A 433 26.11 -10.21 33.04
N GLU A 434 27.22 -10.46 33.73
CA GLU A 434 28.41 -9.61 33.64
C GLU A 434 29.07 -9.81 32.27
N LEU A 435 29.29 -8.70 31.57
CA LEU A 435 30.04 -8.69 30.32
C LEU A 435 31.49 -8.34 30.61
N ARG A 436 32.40 -9.16 30.10
CA ARG A 436 33.85 -8.95 30.22
C ARG A 436 34.54 -9.22 28.89
N LEU A 437 35.59 -8.45 28.61
CA LEU A 437 36.53 -8.68 27.51
C LEU A 437 37.93 -8.79 28.11
N GLY A 438 38.44 -10.01 28.22
CA GLY A 438 39.65 -10.28 28.99
C GLY A 438 39.44 -9.94 30.46
N ASP A 439 40.28 -9.05 30.99
CA ASP A 439 40.20 -8.52 32.36
C ASP A 439 39.30 -7.28 32.49
N GLN A 440 38.86 -6.69 31.36
CA GLN A 440 38.06 -5.47 31.35
C GLN A 440 36.58 -5.75 31.57
N SER A 441 35.95 -4.98 32.46
CA SER A 441 34.51 -5.02 32.66
C SER A 441 33.77 -4.13 31.64
N ILE A 442 32.63 -4.60 31.17
CA ILE A 442 31.72 -3.83 30.31
C ILE A 442 30.48 -3.51 31.14
N SER A 443 30.16 -2.22 31.22
CA SER A 443 29.02 -1.76 32.00
C SER A 443 28.25 -0.65 31.30
N ILE A 444 26.93 -0.74 31.39
CA ILE A 444 26.01 0.33 30.99
C ILE A 444 26.10 1.54 31.92
N ASN A 445 26.56 1.34 33.16
CA ASN A 445 26.73 2.43 34.13
C ASN A 445 27.76 3.46 33.66
N HIS A 446 28.74 3.05 32.85
CA HIS A 446 29.66 3.96 32.19
C HIS A 446 28.90 4.98 31.33
N LEU A 447 27.86 4.55 30.59
CA LEU A 447 27.06 5.45 29.77
C LEU A 447 26.10 6.31 30.59
N TYR A 448 25.50 5.76 31.66
CA TYR A 448 24.74 6.57 32.62
C TYR A 448 25.59 7.69 33.22
N SER A 449 26.83 7.37 33.61
CA SER A 449 27.75 8.34 34.21
C SER A 449 28.18 9.45 33.25
N ILE A 450 28.12 9.22 31.94
CA ILE A 450 28.36 10.25 30.91
C ILE A 450 27.12 11.13 30.75
N ILE A 451 25.93 10.52 30.62
CA ILE A 451 24.67 11.24 30.42
C ILE A 451 24.32 12.13 31.61
N ASP A 452 24.58 11.66 32.83
CA ASP A 452 24.29 12.40 34.06
C ASP A 452 25.49 13.27 34.52
N ASN A 453 26.58 13.35 33.75
CA ASN A 453 27.75 14.15 34.10
C ASN A 453 27.51 15.65 33.86
N ALA A 454 27.86 16.51 34.81
CA ALA A 454 27.81 17.96 34.59
C ALA A 454 28.86 18.48 33.60
N LYS A 455 29.93 17.71 33.33
CA LYS A 455 31.02 18.07 32.41
C LYS A 455 30.63 17.95 30.94
N PHE A 456 29.72 17.04 30.61
CA PHE A 456 29.34 16.73 29.24
C PHE A 456 27.88 17.07 29.01
N THR A 457 27.58 17.69 27.88
CA THR A 457 26.23 18.00 27.44
C THR A 457 25.76 16.99 26.41
N LYS A 458 24.46 16.99 26.12
CA LYS A 458 23.89 16.18 25.04
C LYS A 458 24.57 16.44 23.69
N ILE A 459 25.07 17.66 23.44
CA ILE A 459 25.75 17.98 22.18
C ILE A 459 27.08 17.24 22.08
N ASP A 460 27.73 16.97 23.21
CA ASP A 460 29.04 16.30 23.25
C ASP A 460 28.93 14.79 23.04
N HIS A 461 27.84 14.16 23.47
CA HIS A 461 27.70 12.69 23.42
C HIS A 461 26.52 12.16 22.59
N ASP A 462 25.57 13.00 22.19
CA ASP A 462 24.31 12.70 21.45
C ASP A 462 23.33 11.69 22.10
N LEU A 463 23.73 11.03 23.18
CA LEU A 463 22.89 10.11 23.94
C LEU A 463 21.77 10.79 24.74
N THR A 464 20.68 10.05 24.92
CA THR A 464 19.58 10.35 25.84
C THR A 464 19.26 9.14 26.72
N LYS A 465 18.55 9.33 27.85
CA LYS A 465 18.14 8.22 28.72
C LYS A 465 17.29 7.16 28.00
N SER A 466 16.53 7.55 26.98
CA SER A 466 15.81 6.61 26.11
C SER A 466 16.73 5.71 25.28
N ASP A 467 17.92 6.19 24.89
CA ASP A 467 18.84 5.42 24.05
C ASP A 467 19.45 4.21 24.77
N ILE A 468 19.47 4.26 26.10
CA ILE A 468 19.91 3.17 26.98
C ILE A 468 18.77 2.53 27.76
N ASN A 469 17.52 2.77 27.33
CA ASN A 469 16.35 2.16 27.96
C ASN A 469 16.14 0.72 27.45
N PRO A 470 16.11 -0.30 28.33
CA PRO A 470 15.93 -1.70 27.93
C PRO A 470 14.51 -2.04 27.44
N LYS A 471 13.51 -1.16 27.63
CA LYS A 471 12.13 -1.41 27.18
C LYS A 471 12.00 -1.45 25.66
N ASP A 472 12.74 -0.60 24.95
CA ASP A 472 12.72 -0.56 23.50
C ASP A 472 13.87 -1.41 22.92
N ARG A 473 13.57 -2.70 22.73
CA ARG A 473 14.53 -3.71 22.30
C ARG A 473 14.81 -3.69 20.79
N GLN A 474 13.99 -2.98 20.01
CA GLN A 474 14.11 -2.89 18.54
C GLN A 474 14.73 -1.58 18.07
N ASN A 475 15.15 -0.71 19.00
CA ASN A 475 15.73 0.59 18.67
C ASN A 475 17.13 0.49 18.03
N PHE A 476 17.16 0.40 16.71
CA PHE A 476 18.41 0.44 15.94
C PHE A 476 19.04 1.83 15.95
N SER A 477 18.24 2.91 15.98
CA SER A 477 18.77 4.28 15.99
C SER A 477 19.69 4.53 17.20
N SER A 478 19.36 3.98 18.36
CA SER A 478 20.22 4.04 19.54
C SER A 478 21.51 3.23 19.36
N CYS A 479 21.52 2.14 18.58
CA CYS A 479 22.75 1.42 18.26
C CYS A 479 23.72 2.32 17.49
N VAL A 480 23.22 3.10 16.52
CA VAL A 480 24.04 4.03 15.74
C VAL A 480 24.63 5.12 16.63
N LYS A 481 23.81 5.72 17.51
CA LYS A 481 24.29 6.75 18.44
C LYS A 481 25.33 6.25 19.43
N LEU A 482 25.16 5.02 19.93
CA LEU A 482 26.13 4.36 20.81
C LEU A 482 27.48 4.08 20.12
N THR A 483 27.57 4.27 18.80
CA THR A 483 28.78 4.08 18.01
C THR A 483 29.37 5.39 17.47
N SER A 484 28.95 6.55 17.99
CA SER A 484 29.50 7.84 17.59
C SER A 484 30.96 8.00 18.02
N ASP A 485 31.76 8.67 17.18
CA ASP A 485 33.17 8.95 17.50
C ASP A 485 33.31 9.91 18.68
N ASP A 486 32.37 10.84 18.84
CA ASP A 486 32.36 11.78 19.97
C ASP A 486 32.22 11.04 21.31
N LEU A 487 31.31 10.06 21.39
CA LEU A 487 31.17 9.20 22.56
C LEU A 487 32.44 8.38 22.84
N PHE A 488 33.09 7.88 21.79
CA PHE A 488 34.33 7.11 21.93
C PHE A 488 35.47 7.95 22.51
N ASN A 489 35.58 9.20 22.09
CA ASN A 489 36.57 10.13 22.62
C ASN A 489 36.34 10.38 24.11
N ILE A 490 35.09 10.55 24.54
CA ILE A 490 34.74 10.74 25.96
C ILE A 490 35.08 9.49 26.81
N LEU A 491 34.77 8.29 26.32
CA LEU A 491 35.07 7.04 27.02
C LEU A 491 36.59 6.80 27.12
N LYS A 492 37.35 7.14 26.07
CA LYS A 492 38.80 6.91 26.04
C LYS A 492 39.56 7.62 27.16
N ASP A 493 39.03 8.71 27.69
CA ASP A 493 39.64 9.49 28.78
C ASP A 493 39.59 8.78 30.15
N ASN A 494 38.79 7.70 30.30
CA ASN A 494 38.65 6.96 31.55
C ASN A 494 39.02 5.47 31.39
N VAL A 495 40.08 5.06 32.10
CA VAL A 495 40.62 3.69 32.11
C VAL A 495 39.56 2.64 32.45
N ASP A 496 38.65 2.94 33.38
CA ASP A 496 37.60 2.01 33.82
C ASP A 496 36.57 1.70 32.72
N THR A 497 36.49 2.55 31.69
CA THR A 497 35.51 2.40 30.62
C THR A 497 36.07 1.70 29.37
N GLN A 498 37.34 1.32 29.38
CA GLN A 498 38.04 0.72 28.25
C GLN A 498 37.33 -0.52 27.69
N GLY A 499 36.79 -1.38 28.56
CA GLY A 499 36.00 -2.54 28.15
C GLY A 499 34.75 -2.15 27.38
N THR A 500 33.97 -1.18 27.89
CA THR A 500 32.78 -0.64 27.21
C THR A 500 33.15 0.02 25.88
N LEU A 501 34.25 0.79 25.81
CA LEU A 501 34.73 1.40 24.57
C LEU A 501 34.98 0.34 23.49
N ILE A 502 35.76 -0.70 23.80
CA ILE A 502 36.06 -1.78 22.84
C ILE A 502 34.77 -2.49 22.40
N TYR A 503 33.86 -2.76 23.34
CA TYR A 503 32.58 -3.40 23.03
C TYR A 503 31.72 -2.59 22.05
N LEU A 504 31.71 -1.26 22.18
CA LEU A 504 31.00 -0.36 21.27
C LEU A 504 31.73 -0.17 19.94
N GLN A 505 33.07 -0.18 19.93
CA GLN A 505 33.85 -0.19 18.69
C GLN A 505 33.59 -1.44 17.85
N MET A 506 33.48 -2.62 18.50
CA MET A 506 33.07 -3.84 17.82
C MET A 506 31.67 -3.71 17.20
N LEU A 507 30.72 -3.10 17.93
CA LEU A 507 29.38 -2.80 17.39
C LEU A 507 29.46 -1.89 16.17
N LYS A 508 30.28 -0.82 16.22
CA LYS A 508 30.51 0.08 15.09
C LYS A 508 31.02 -0.67 13.87
N MET A 509 32.02 -1.54 14.06
CA MET A 509 32.58 -2.36 12.98
C MET A 509 31.52 -3.28 12.33
N ILE A 510 30.63 -3.87 13.13
CA ILE A 510 29.53 -4.69 12.60
C ILE A 510 28.59 -3.84 11.73
N ILE A 511 28.19 -2.66 12.21
CA ILE A 511 27.30 -1.74 11.47
C ILE A 511 27.96 -1.30 10.16
N MET A 512 29.22 -0.86 10.21
CA MET A 512 29.96 -0.42 9.03
C MET A 512 30.16 -1.54 8.00
N ALA A 513 30.37 -2.78 8.45
CA ALA A 513 30.61 -3.91 7.57
C ALA A 513 29.34 -4.46 6.88
N TYR A 514 28.20 -4.44 7.58
CA TYR A 514 27.00 -5.18 7.14
C TYR A 514 25.76 -4.31 6.91
N VAL A 515 25.71 -3.08 7.40
CA VAL A 515 24.53 -2.19 7.28
C VAL A 515 24.81 -1.01 6.36
N GLU A 516 26.02 -0.45 6.41
CA GLU A 516 26.37 0.70 5.57
C GLU A 516 26.50 0.33 4.09
N LYS A 517 25.95 1.17 3.21
CA LYS A 517 25.93 0.94 1.75
C LYS A 517 27.25 1.32 1.05
N LYS A 518 28.12 2.05 1.74
CA LYS A 518 29.37 2.60 1.20
C LYS A 518 30.57 2.15 2.04
N THR A 519 30.73 0.85 2.23
CA THR A 519 31.92 0.34 2.91
C THR A 519 33.09 0.37 1.93
N THR A 520 33.88 1.45 1.94
CA THR A 520 35.23 1.41 1.38
C THR A 520 36.11 0.65 2.36
N ILE A 521 36.40 -0.62 2.06
CA ILE A 521 37.51 -1.31 2.73
C ILE A 521 38.77 -0.64 2.16
N ALA A 522 39.36 0.30 2.90
CA ALA A 522 40.69 0.78 2.58
C ALA A 522 41.62 -0.45 2.59
N ALA A 523 42.17 -0.76 1.42
CA ALA A 523 43.05 -1.90 1.21
C ALA A 523 44.42 -1.68 1.87
#